data_AF-A0A8T1TD28-F1
#
_entry.id   AF-A0A8T1TD28-F1
#
_cell.length_a   1.000
_cell.length_b   1.000
_cell.length_c   1.000
_cell.angle_alpha   90.00
_cell.angle_beta   90.00
_cell.angle_gamma   90.00
#
_symmetry.space_group_name_H-M   'P 1'
#
loop_
_entity.id
_entity.type
_entity.pdbx_description
1 polymer ?
#
loop_
_entity_poly.entity_id
_entity_poly.type
_entity_poly.pdbx_seq_one_letter_code
_entity_poly.pdbx_strand_id
1 'polypeptide(L)'
;GKASMTSLLQDKLYELHSQAPSPSKDFHHFTLTRTEVIWRSWRISLRPNQENIFPKEVRQPHSDFLLNEQLHKQVQNIFGNKMLEYTLNLCQGCYDFLPRMPDNLIMHILSFLNANDIRQLSKTCKKFQQLCSREDLWES
;
A
#
# COMPACT_ATOMS: atom_id res chain seq x y z
N GLY A 1 -18.44 -20.82 10.93
CA GLY A 1 -17.19 -20.78 10.13
C GLY A 1 -16.23 -19.81 10.78
N LYS A 2 -14.93 -20.13 10.87
CA LYS A 2 -13.93 -19.21 11.44
C LYS A 2 -13.80 -18.00 10.52
N ALA A 3 -14.10 -16.80 11.01
CA ALA A 3 -13.80 -15.57 10.30
C ALA A 3 -12.27 -15.46 10.17
N SER A 4 -11.77 -15.42 8.93
CA SER A 4 -10.35 -15.15 8.69
C SER A 4 -10.08 -13.68 8.92
N MET A 5 -8.96 -13.32 9.54
CA MET A 5 -8.56 -11.93 9.77
C MET A 5 -8.44 -11.14 8.45
N THR A 6 -8.24 -11.84 7.33
CA THR A 6 -8.28 -11.25 5.97
C THR A 6 -9.65 -10.68 5.61
N SER A 7 -10.76 -11.13 6.21
CA SER A 7 -12.09 -10.57 5.94
C SER A 7 -12.23 -9.10 6.34
N LEU A 8 -11.38 -8.59 7.24
CA LEU A 8 -11.36 -7.20 7.68
C LEU A 8 -10.66 -6.26 6.68
N LEU A 9 -9.96 -6.81 5.69
CA LEU A 9 -9.22 -6.02 4.71
C LEU A 9 -10.16 -5.41 3.67
N GLN A 10 -9.96 -4.12 3.38
CA GLN A 10 -10.53 -3.49 2.19
C GLN A 10 -10.01 -4.16 0.92
N ASP A 11 -10.78 -4.06 -0.17
CA ASP A 11 -10.38 -4.66 -1.45
C ASP A 11 -9.09 -4.03 -2.01
N LYS A 12 -9.02 -2.70 -2.02
CA LYS A 12 -7.79 -1.96 -2.35
C LYS A 12 -6.94 -1.83 -1.08
N LEU A 13 -5.75 -2.42 -1.10
CA LEU A 13 -4.82 -2.42 0.03
C LEU A 13 -3.86 -1.24 -0.01
N TYR A 14 -3.44 -0.83 -1.21
CA TYR A 14 -2.51 0.27 -1.39
C TYR A 14 -2.61 0.86 -2.80
N GLU A 15 -2.29 2.14 -2.93
CA GLU A 15 -2.33 2.86 -4.21
C GLU A 15 -1.26 3.93 -4.23
N LEU A 16 -0.56 4.04 -5.35
CA LEU A 16 0.51 5.01 -5.55
C LEU A 16 0.56 5.41 -7.02
N HIS A 17 1.01 6.63 -7.27
CA HIS A 17 1.34 7.11 -8.61
C HIS A 17 2.69 7.83 -8.59
N SER A 18 3.42 7.77 -9.69
CA SER A 18 4.70 8.47 -9.85
C SER A 18 5.01 8.66 -11.32
N GLN A 19 5.88 9.63 -11.59
CA GLN A 19 6.49 9.78 -12.90
C GLN A 19 7.79 8.98 -12.96
N ALA A 20 8.00 8.27 -14.06
CA ALA A 20 9.26 7.58 -14.31
C ALA A 20 10.44 8.55 -14.29
N PRO A 21 11.63 8.10 -13.86
CA PRO A 21 12.85 8.89 -13.97
C PRO A 21 13.16 9.23 -15.44
N SER A 22 14.03 10.21 -15.65
CA SER A 22 14.55 10.51 -16.98
C SER A 22 15.20 9.25 -17.59
N PRO A 23 15.06 9.01 -18.91
CA PRO A 23 14.52 9.93 -19.91
C PRO A 23 13.02 9.75 -20.23
N SER A 24 12.37 8.68 -19.75
CA SER A 24 10.99 8.35 -20.16
C SER A 24 9.99 9.40 -19.69
N LYS A 25 10.01 9.78 -18.41
CA LYS A 25 9.04 10.71 -17.81
C LYS A 25 7.57 10.28 -17.99
N ASP A 26 7.32 9.01 -18.31
CA ASP A 26 5.98 8.44 -18.39
C ASP A 26 5.32 8.44 -17.01
N PHE A 27 3.99 8.54 -16.98
CA PHE A 27 3.24 8.52 -15.73
C PHE A 27 2.77 7.09 -15.44
N HIS A 28 2.92 6.67 -14.18
CA HIS A 28 2.57 5.32 -13.74
C HIS A 28 1.65 5.38 -12.54
N HIS A 29 0.66 4.50 -12.53
CA HIS A 29 -0.23 4.27 -11.41
C HIS A 29 -0.14 2.80 -11.03
N PHE A 30 0.11 2.55 -9.76
CA PHE A 30 0.27 1.23 -9.18
C PHE A 30 -0.76 1.01 -8.07
N THR A 31 -1.53 -0.08 -8.19
CA THR A 31 -2.57 -0.44 -7.22
C THR A 31 -2.35 -1.87 -6.75
N LEU A 32 -2.41 -2.07 -5.44
CA LEU A 32 -2.41 -3.38 -4.80
C LEU A 32 -3.81 -3.66 -4.26
N THR A 33 -4.39 -4.76 -4.70
CA THR A 33 -5.68 -5.26 -4.20
C THR A 33 -5.45 -6.49 -3.33
N ARG A 34 -6.52 -7.09 -2.82
CA ARG A 34 -6.42 -8.34 -2.05
C ARG A 34 -5.96 -9.55 -2.86
N THR A 35 -6.14 -9.50 -4.18
CA THR A 35 -5.95 -10.66 -5.07
C THR A 35 -4.94 -10.39 -6.18
N GLU A 36 -4.81 -9.13 -6.59
CA GLU A 36 -4.08 -8.73 -7.79
C GLU A 36 -3.23 -7.47 -7.58
N VAL A 37 -2.15 -7.42 -8.35
CA VAL A 37 -1.36 -6.23 -8.62
C VAL A 37 -1.81 -5.63 -9.95
N ILE A 38 -2.09 -4.32 -9.95
CA ILE A 38 -2.53 -3.59 -11.14
C ILE A 38 -1.52 -2.48 -11.44
N TRP A 39 -0.97 -2.49 -12.65
CA TRP A 39 -0.03 -1.51 -13.15
C TRP A 39 -0.60 -0.79 -14.36
N ARG A 40 -0.75 0.52 -14.27
CA ARG A 40 -1.19 1.38 -15.38
C ARG A 40 -0.11 2.35 -15.78
N SER A 41 0.06 2.57 -17.08
CA SER A 41 1.07 3.47 -17.62
C SER A 41 0.48 4.38 -18.70
N TRP A 42 0.80 5.66 -18.61
CA TRP A 42 0.48 6.69 -19.60
C TRP A 42 1.79 7.19 -20.18
N ARG A 43 1.95 7.01 -21.49
CA ARG A 43 3.12 7.54 -22.17
C ARG A 43 2.99 9.05 -22.29
N ILE A 44 4.01 9.78 -21.82
CA ILE A 44 4.06 11.24 -21.92
C ILE A 44 5.01 11.60 -23.06
N SER A 45 4.49 12.26 -24.09
CA SER A 45 5.24 12.60 -25.30
C SER A 45 4.93 14.04 -25.71
N LEU A 46 5.97 14.81 -26.02
CA LEU A 46 5.84 16.19 -26.53
C LEU A 46 5.68 16.23 -28.06
N ARG A 47 5.61 15.08 -28.72
CA ARG A 47 5.51 15.01 -30.19
C ARG A 47 4.09 15.41 -30.64
N PRO A 48 3.95 16.25 -31.68
CA PRO A 48 2.64 16.55 -32.25
C PRO A 48 1.98 15.27 -32.83
N ASN A 49 0.65 15.25 -32.92
CA ASN A 49 -0.19 14.15 -33.45
C ASN A 49 -0.19 12.86 -32.60
N GLN A 50 -0.08 12.95 -31.28
CA GLN A 50 -0.15 11.82 -30.34
C GLN A 50 -1.53 11.68 -29.65
N GLU A 51 -2.57 12.29 -30.20
CA GLU A 51 -3.91 12.46 -29.58
C GLU A 51 -4.60 11.15 -29.15
N ASN A 52 -4.13 9.99 -29.63
CA ASN A 52 -4.74 8.67 -29.41
C ASN A 52 -3.84 7.66 -28.67
N ILE A 53 -2.86 8.09 -27.85
CA ILE A 53 -2.14 7.13 -27.01
C ILE A 53 -2.97 6.77 -25.78
N PHE A 54 -3.60 5.59 -25.83
CA PHE A 54 -4.31 5.04 -24.69
C PHE A 54 -3.36 4.52 -23.61
N PRO A 55 -3.76 4.62 -22.33
CA PRO A 55 -3.02 3.99 -21.26
C PRO A 55 -2.94 2.48 -21.43
N LYS A 56 -1.82 1.91 -21.00
CA LYS A 56 -1.64 0.47 -20.90
C LYS A 56 -1.97 0.03 -19.48
N GLU A 57 -2.67 -1.08 -19.34
CA GLU A 57 -2.95 -1.73 -18.06
C GLU A 57 -2.42 -3.16 -18.08
N VAL A 58 -1.74 -3.56 -17.02
CA VAL A 58 -1.34 -4.92 -16.73
C VAL A 58 -1.92 -5.28 -15.37
N ARG A 59 -2.63 -6.40 -15.30
CA ARG A 59 -3.14 -6.98 -14.05
C ARG A 59 -2.54 -8.35 -13.88
N GLN A 60 -2.05 -8.65 -12.70
CA GLN A 60 -1.49 -9.96 -12.37
C GLN A 60 -1.99 -10.41 -11.01
N PRO A 61 -2.42 -11.67 -10.85
CA PRO A 61 -2.63 -12.22 -9.52
C PRO A 61 -1.31 -12.21 -8.73
N HIS A 62 -1.39 -12.21 -7.40
CA HIS A 62 -0.20 -12.19 -6.55
C HIS A 62 0.80 -13.32 -6.88
N SER A 63 0.30 -14.52 -7.21
CA SER A 63 1.15 -15.66 -7.61
C SER A 63 2.04 -15.34 -8.80
N ASP A 64 1.49 -14.65 -9.79
CA ASP A 64 2.19 -14.36 -11.05
C ASP A 64 3.11 -13.16 -10.87
N PHE A 65 2.68 -12.16 -10.09
CA PHE A 65 3.52 -11.04 -9.72
C PHE A 65 4.79 -11.51 -9.02
N LEU A 66 4.69 -12.42 -8.05
CA LEU A 66 5.83 -12.95 -7.28
C LEU A 66 6.91 -13.61 -8.16
N LEU A 67 6.57 -14.05 -9.36
CA LEU A 67 7.49 -14.65 -10.32
C LEU A 67 7.96 -13.65 -11.40
N ASN A 68 7.41 -12.43 -11.41
CA ASN A 68 7.64 -11.44 -12.47
C ASN A 68 8.80 -10.48 -12.15
N GLU A 69 10.01 -10.97 -12.35
CA GLU A 69 11.25 -10.19 -12.19
C GLU A 69 11.32 -8.91 -13.02
N GLN A 70 10.62 -8.86 -14.17
CA GLN A 70 10.59 -7.65 -14.99
C GLN A 70 9.76 -6.55 -14.33
N LEU A 71 8.58 -6.90 -13.81
CA LEU A 71 7.72 -5.94 -13.13
C LEU A 71 8.30 -5.54 -11.77
N HIS A 72 9.01 -6.45 -11.08
CA HIS A 72 9.78 -6.12 -9.88
C HIS A 72 10.78 -4.98 -10.15
N LYS A 73 11.59 -5.12 -11.21
CA LYS A 73 12.56 -4.09 -11.62
C LYS A 73 11.88 -2.77 -11.96
N GLN A 74 10.70 -2.79 -12.58
CA GLN A 74 9.94 -1.56 -12.88
C GLN A 74 9.44 -0.87 -11.61
N VAL A 75 8.83 -1.61 -10.69
CA VAL A 75 8.40 -1.09 -9.38
C VAL A 75 9.59 -0.50 -8.63
N GLN A 76 10.71 -1.21 -8.61
CA GLN A 76 11.95 -0.77 -7.97
C GLN A 76 12.49 0.53 -8.59
N ASN A 77 12.55 0.62 -9.92
CA ASN A 77 13.09 1.77 -10.61
C ASN A 77 12.23 3.03 -10.46
N ILE A 78 10.91 2.87 -10.38
CA ILE A 78 9.95 4.00 -10.37
C ILE A 78 9.56 4.41 -8.95
N PHE A 79 9.40 3.44 -8.05
CA PHE A 79 8.90 3.67 -6.69
C PHE A 79 9.91 3.32 -5.59
N GLY A 80 11.03 2.69 -5.94
CA GLY A 80 12.13 2.37 -5.02
C GLY A 80 12.03 0.99 -4.36
N ASN A 81 13.16 0.55 -3.79
CA ASN A 81 13.31 -0.78 -3.18
C ASN A 81 12.30 -1.06 -2.06
N LYS A 82 12.06 -0.06 -1.19
CA LYS A 82 11.13 -0.20 -0.06
C LYS A 82 9.71 -0.51 -0.54
N MET A 83 9.31 0.07 -1.67
CA MET A 83 7.98 -0.15 -2.23
C MET A 83 7.88 -1.54 -2.87
N LEU A 84 8.93 -2.00 -3.54
CA LEU A 84 8.98 -3.39 -4.02
C LEU A 84 8.86 -4.38 -2.86
N GLU A 85 9.67 -4.20 -1.81
CA GLU A 85 9.64 -5.06 -0.61
C GLU A 85 8.26 -5.08 0.05
N TYR A 86 7.64 -3.91 0.26
CA TYR A 86 6.30 -3.82 0.82
C TYR A 86 5.27 -4.53 -0.07
N THR A 87 5.38 -4.40 -1.39
CA THR A 87 4.50 -5.09 -2.35
C THR A 87 4.64 -6.60 -2.27
N LEU A 88 5.88 -7.12 -2.24
CA LEU A 88 6.15 -8.55 -2.15
C LEU A 88 5.58 -9.13 -0.87
N ASN A 89 5.77 -8.45 0.26
CA ASN A 89 5.20 -8.84 1.55
C ASN A 89 3.67 -8.95 1.47
N LEU A 90 3.00 -7.95 0.89
CA LEU A 90 1.54 -8.00 0.71
C LEU A 90 1.11 -9.15 -0.21
N CYS A 91 1.83 -9.40 -1.31
CA CYS A 91 1.53 -10.50 -2.23
C CYS A 91 1.70 -11.89 -1.57
N GLN A 92 2.61 -12.01 -0.60
CA GLN A 92 2.83 -13.22 0.20
C GLN A 92 1.83 -13.36 1.37
N GLY A 93 0.94 -12.39 1.56
CA GLY A 93 -0.05 -12.40 2.64
C GLY A 93 0.43 -11.80 3.96
N CYS A 94 1.59 -11.15 3.97
CA CYS A 94 2.11 -10.41 5.13
C CYS A 94 1.46 -9.02 5.20
N TYR A 95 0.22 -8.97 5.68
CA TYR A 95 -0.55 -7.73 5.83
C TYR A 95 -0.24 -6.99 7.12
N ASP A 96 -0.20 -5.66 7.04
CA ASP A 96 -0.23 -4.72 8.16
C ASP A 96 -1.63 -4.64 8.77
N PHE A 97 -2.05 -5.70 9.47
CA PHE A 97 -3.39 -5.79 10.05
C PHE A 97 -3.67 -4.71 11.11
N LEU A 98 -2.70 -4.38 11.96
CA LEU A 98 -2.92 -3.44 13.06
C LEU A 98 -3.41 -2.06 12.57
N PRO A 99 -2.75 -1.37 11.62
CA PRO A 99 -3.26 -0.10 11.09
C PRO A 99 -4.57 -0.24 10.31
N ARG A 100 -4.88 -1.41 9.76
CA ARG A 100 -6.06 -1.66 8.92
C ARG A 100 -7.33 -2.00 9.72
N MET A 101 -7.21 -2.28 11.01
CA MET A 101 -8.37 -2.53 11.86
C MET A 101 -9.21 -1.27 12.09
N PRO A 102 -10.52 -1.45 12.39
CA PRO A 102 -11.37 -0.40 12.91
C PRO A 102 -10.76 0.29 14.15
N ASP A 103 -10.94 1.60 14.23
CA ASP A 103 -10.32 2.42 15.27
C ASP A 103 -10.74 2.00 16.68
N ASN A 104 -11.99 1.59 16.88
CA ASN A 104 -12.48 1.11 18.18
C ASN A 104 -11.74 -0.15 18.66
N LEU A 105 -11.40 -1.08 17.76
CA LEU A 105 -10.62 -2.26 18.12
C LEU A 105 -9.17 -1.89 18.45
N ILE A 106 -8.60 -0.93 17.71
CA ILE A 106 -7.26 -0.42 18.01
C ILE A 106 -7.26 0.25 19.38
N MET A 107 -8.21 1.14 19.67
CA MET A 107 -8.34 1.81 20.97
C MET A 107 -8.49 0.81 22.12
N HIS A 108 -9.29 -0.24 21.92
CA HIS A 108 -9.40 -1.32 22.90
C HIS A 108 -8.08 -2.07 23.12
N ILE A 109 -7.26 -2.27 22.08
CA ILE A 109 -5.90 -2.83 22.26
C ILE A 109 -5.00 -1.85 23.01
N LEU A 110 -5.07 -0.55 22.68
CA LEU A 110 -4.27 0.49 23.32
C LEU A 110 -4.55 0.60 24.82
N SER A 111 -5.80 0.37 25.27
CA SER A 111 -6.15 0.43 26.70
C SER A 111 -5.46 -0.65 27.56
N PHE A 112 -4.91 -1.70 26.95
CA PHE A 112 -4.11 -2.71 27.67
C PHE A 112 -2.61 -2.39 27.71
N LEU A 113 -2.16 -1.33 27.01
CA LEU A 113 -0.76 -0.93 26.96
C LEU A 113 -0.46 0.13 28.02
N ASN A 114 0.76 0.13 28.55
CA ASN A 114 1.21 1.20 29.43
C ASN A 114 1.54 2.47 28.63
N ALA A 115 1.66 3.61 29.32
CA ALA A 115 1.93 4.90 28.69
C ALA A 115 3.24 4.94 27.88
N ASN A 116 4.26 4.17 28.28
CA ASN A 116 5.51 4.08 27.52
C ASN A 116 5.31 3.39 26.18
N ASP A 117 4.57 2.29 26.17
CA ASP A 117 4.30 1.49 24.98
C ASP A 117 3.39 2.25 24.00
N ILE A 118 2.35 2.93 24.51
CA ILE A 118 1.51 3.85 23.73
C ILE A 118 2.38 4.92 23.05
N ARG A 119 3.33 5.52 23.79
CA ARG A 119 4.24 6.54 23.25
C ARG A 119 5.20 5.98 22.17
N GLN A 120 5.63 4.72 22.27
CA GLN A 120 6.46 4.14 21.21
C GLN A 120 5.61 3.81 19.98
N LEU A 121 4.41 3.27 20.18
CA LEU A 121 3.51 2.92 19.10
C LEU A 121 3.06 4.15 18.30
N SER A 122 2.81 5.28 18.96
CA SER A 122 2.45 6.55 18.30
C SER A 122 3.50 7.07 17.31
N LYS A 123 4.76 6.62 17.42
CA LYS A 123 5.85 6.99 16.52
C LYS A 123 5.96 6.11 15.27
N THR A 124 5.18 5.04 15.17
CA THR A 124 5.32 4.05 14.10
C THR A 124 4.57 4.46 12.82
N CYS A 125 3.37 5.02 12.94
CA CYS A 125 2.59 5.47 11.79
C CYS A 125 1.63 6.62 12.17
N LYS A 126 1.19 7.38 11.17
CA LYS A 126 0.28 8.52 11.35
C LYS A 126 -1.04 8.15 12.03
N LYS A 127 -1.58 6.97 11.72
CA LYS A 127 -2.85 6.50 12.32
C LYS A 127 -2.70 6.29 13.83
N PHE A 128 -1.66 5.60 14.27
CA PHE A 128 -1.42 5.43 15.71
C PHE A 128 -1.04 6.74 16.38
N GLN A 129 -0.31 7.62 15.70
CA GLN A 129 -0.05 8.97 16.21
C GLN A 129 -1.36 9.69 16.54
N GLN A 130 -2.32 9.68 15.61
CA GLN A 130 -3.62 10.31 15.81
C GLN A 130 -4.43 9.64 16.92
N LEU A 131 -4.53 8.30 16.92
CA LEU A 131 -5.31 7.57 17.92
C LEU A 131 -4.75 7.72 19.34
N CYS A 132 -3.43 7.67 19.51
CA CYS A 132 -2.78 7.83 20.82
C CYS A 132 -2.92 9.25 21.38
N SER A 133 -3.21 10.25 20.54
CA SER A 133 -3.42 11.64 20.93
C SER A 133 -4.87 11.99 21.25
N ARG A 134 -5.81 11.03 21.15
CA ARG A 134 -7.21 11.29 21.51
C ARG A 134 -7.41 11.26 23.03
N GLU A 135 -8.27 12.14 23.54
CA GLU A 135 -8.56 12.26 24.98
C GLU A 135 -9.27 11.01 25.53
N ASP A 136 -10.16 10.40 24.74
CA ASP A 136 -10.91 9.19 25.11
C ASP A 136 -10.03 7.98 25.46
N LEU A 137 -8.76 7.96 25.02
CA LEU A 137 -7.80 6.94 25.43
C LEU A 137 -7.37 7.06 26.89
N TRP A 138 -7.35 8.28 27.44
CA TRP A 138 -6.78 8.61 28.75
C TRP A 138 -7.84 8.84 29.82
N GLU A 139 -9.12 8.85 29.44
CA GLU A 139 -10.28 8.98 30.33
C GLU A 139 -10.78 7.62 30.87
N SER A 140 -10.10 6.52 30.54
CA SER A 140 -10.45 5.14 30.93
C SER A 140 -9.95 4.76 32.32
#